data_AF-A0A3D4ZJI7-F1
#
_entry.id   AF-A0A3D4ZJI7-F1
#
_cell.length_a   1.000
_cell.length_b   1.000
_cell.length_c   1.000
_cell.angle_alpha   90.00
_cell.angle_beta   90.00
_cell.angle_gamma   90.00
#
_symmetry.space_group_name_H-M   'P 1'
#
loop_
_entity.id
_entity.type
_entity.pdbx_description
1 polymer ?
#
loop_
_entity_poly.entity_id
_entity_poly.type
_entity_poly.pdbx_seq_one_letter_code
_entity_poly.pdbx_strand_id
1 'polypeptide(L)'
;MLLFTVGCQSYTASQGKDVIQLSASEGTLPVTKYSTIEAERQAILDAEMAKQQLEEAQRKAEAEEQERMLAARQAMEAEQQLQQSRQQAWDEAQANIASLVEKNTLLERSNEDLQARLDATLQALSAIEGEQGSTSEQLVIALQQLEELTQAKTDLQARLDAALKALVATKEEATSTGEQLTFALQELEDMTQAYENLTYHANELEGLLTEQQVINGELEDLLSQTEADFLARESAWQSQHATLVQTLESTIQALGEEMAILKVQLEEKTSTLEEKIKLEQERDAEAKRLAQLKQHELAQKEALERQLEEEERLRQAALDQLYRQIPPLDELTFPRIYTTDKPTVLFTDQSQLHAMLLPLDDTPWSDKSMAVQVKNSISDLSYPVIFLTGHMQNVIDVVRQVGMHAVLVEGGAIITSLPIISSSTHGASVQFSEKKTLRLALAYLPEYKVLATFADGGDWKAVQKSVTQARQESLKAIIAEGSVTEPTLLAASLFEPSHQDWNTFSPIAYRQVDYLWPLTTLLEDEQFYDVYRVTHFSSATDAGNTLVKKDFKERIDYMFSRKMLPLASSMLTIGGESVADADGIARYGLVSSFLVP
;
A
#
# COMPACT_ATOMS: atom_id res chain seq x y z
N MET A 1 -108.43 40.11 28.25
CA MET A 1 -107.91 39.10 29.20
C MET A 1 -106.52 38.74 28.70
N LEU A 2 -105.46 39.07 29.45
CA LEU A 2 -104.89 38.26 30.56
C LEU A 2 -104.35 36.93 30.00
N LEU A 3 -103.06 36.79 29.62
CA LEU A 3 -101.76 36.83 30.35
C LEU A 3 -101.34 35.49 30.98
N PHE A 4 -100.18 34.98 30.51
CA PHE A 4 -99.04 34.31 31.19
C PHE A 4 -98.32 33.39 30.16
N THR A 5 -97.07 33.67 29.74
CA THR A 5 -95.78 33.04 30.16
C THR A 5 -95.80 31.50 30.20
N VAL A 6 -94.86 30.71 29.64
CA VAL A 6 -93.43 30.84 29.22
C VAL A 6 -93.23 29.96 27.95
N GLY A 7 -92.25 30.07 27.03
CA GLY A 7 -91.05 30.92 26.82
C GLY A 7 -90.14 30.29 25.74
N CYS A 8 -88.83 30.58 25.71
CA CYS A 8 -87.87 30.00 24.73
C CYS A 8 -86.83 29.08 25.38
N GLN A 9 -86.57 27.90 24.78
CA GLN A 9 -85.34 27.12 24.95
C GLN A 9 -84.91 26.44 23.65
N SER A 10 -83.60 26.42 23.38
CA SER A 10 -82.99 25.73 22.25
C SER A 10 -82.89 24.22 22.53
N TYR A 11 -83.22 23.37 21.56
CA TYR A 11 -82.95 21.93 21.63
C TYR A 11 -81.83 21.51 20.66
N THR A 12 -80.97 20.62 21.16
CA THR A 12 -79.73 20.20 20.51
C THR A 12 -79.91 18.94 19.65
N ALA A 13 -78.92 18.66 18.79
CA ALA A 13 -78.92 17.52 17.87
C ALA A 13 -78.66 16.18 18.59
N SER A 14 -79.62 15.71 19.40
CA SER A 14 -79.55 14.45 20.15
C SER A 14 -80.69 13.47 19.87
N GLN A 15 -81.66 13.82 19.02
CA GLN A 15 -82.83 12.98 18.69
C GLN A 15 -82.96 12.68 17.19
N GLY A 16 -81.84 12.27 16.58
CA GLY A 16 -81.78 11.85 15.17
C GLY A 16 -80.78 10.71 14.94
N LYS A 17 -80.66 9.79 15.91
CA LYS A 17 -79.62 8.75 15.93
C LYS A 17 -80.16 7.30 15.95
N ASP A 18 -81.47 7.14 15.84
CA ASP A 18 -82.13 5.88 15.46
C ASP A 18 -82.61 6.00 14.01
N VAL A 19 -82.73 4.86 13.32
CA VAL A 19 -83.09 4.75 11.88
C VAL A 19 -82.02 5.25 10.89
N ILE A 20 -80.77 4.83 11.08
CA ILE A 20 -79.90 4.43 9.95
C ILE A 20 -79.28 3.07 10.29
N GLN A 21 -79.71 2.01 9.59
CA GLN A 21 -78.99 0.74 9.59
C GLN A 21 -77.86 0.82 8.56
N LEU A 22 -76.62 0.65 9.01
CA LEU A 22 -75.47 0.35 8.15
C LEU A 22 -74.90 -1.00 8.59
N SER A 23 -75.14 -2.02 7.77
CA SER A 23 -74.56 -3.35 7.94
C SER A 23 -73.07 -3.32 7.59
N ALA A 24 -72.21 -3.30 8.61
CA ALA A 24 -70.76 -3.29 8.44
C ALA A 24 -70.23 -4.70 8.07
N SER A 25 -70.23 -5.00 6.79
CA SER A 25 -69.41 -6.07 6.21
C SER A 25 -67.96 -5.59 6.04
N GLU A 26 -67.01 -6.47 6.34
CA GLU A 26 -65.64 -6.50 5.78
C GLU A 26 -64.83 -5.19 5.74
N GLY A 27 -64.09 -4.95 6.83
CA GLY A 27 -62.63 -4.83 6.76
C GLY A 27 -62.00 -3.62 6.05
N THR A 28 -62.78 -2.69 5.49
CA THR A 28 -62.26 -1.50 4.81
C THR A 28 -62.80 -0.23 5.44
N LEU A 29 -61.89 0.66 5.85
CA LEU A 29 -62.26 2.02 6.27
C LEU A 29 -62.92 2.75 5.09
N PRO A 30 -64.01 3.50 5.31
CA PRO A 30 -64.68 4.22 4.23
C PRO A 30 -63.73 5.26 3.65
N VAL A 31 -63.28 5.03 2.43
CA VAL A 31 -62.36 5.92 1.71
C VAL A 31 -63.05 7.26 1.48
N THR A 32 -62.78 8.22 2.36
CA THR A 32 -63.28 9.59 2.20
C THR A 32 -62.51 10.27 1.06
N LYS A 33 -63.15 11.23 0.38
CA LYS A 33 -62.47 12.07 -0.62
C LYS A 33 -61.26 12.82 -0.05
N TYR A 34 -61.21 13.01 1.27
CA TYR A 34 -60.10 13.69 1.94
C TYR A 34 -58.86 12.79 2.03
N SER A 35 -59.03 11.55 2.48
CA SER A 35 -57.95 10.57 2.58
C SER A 35 -57.33 10.19 1.22
N THR A 36 -58.09 10.20 0.12
CA THR A 36 -57.50 10.07 -1.23
C THR A 36 -56.67 11.29 -1.62
N ILE A 37 -57.16 12.50 -1.35
CA ILE A 37 -56.44 13.74 -1.68
C ILE A 37 -55.14 13.87 -0.87
N GLU A 38 -55.10 13.40 0.37
CA GLU A 38 -53.88 13.37 1.18
C GLU A 38 -52.89 12.31 0.68
N ALA A 39 -53.35 11.12 0.33
CA ALA A 39 -52.50 10.09 -0.28
C ALA A 39 -51.95 10.52 -1.65
N GLU A 40 -52.78 11.12 -2.51
CA GLU A 40 -52.35 11.70 -3.80
C GLU A 40 -51.32 12.81 -3.61
N ARG A 41 -51.52 13.71 -2.62
CA ARG A 41 -50.54 14.77 -2.30
C ARG A 41 -49.20 14.22 -1.82
N GLN A 42 -49.21 13.20 -0.96
CA GLN A 42 -47.98 12.58 -0.49
C GLN A 42 -47.25 11.88 -1.64
N ALA A 43 -47.97 11.12 -2.48
CA ALA A 43 -47.39 10.48 -3.66
C ALA A 43 -46.82 11.48 -4.68
N ILE A 44 -47.44 12.66 -4.82
CA ILE A 44 -46.91 13.76 -5.65
C ILE A 44 -45.61 14.33 -5.05
N LEU A 45 -45.57 14.59 -3.73
CA LEU A 45 -44.37 15.09 -3.05
C LEU A 45 -43.21 14.09 -3.12
N ASP A 46 -43.48 12.81 -2.87
CA ASP A 46 -42.48 11.75 -2.90
C ASP A 46 -41.94 11.55 -4.33
N ALA A 47 -42.80 11.62 -5.35
CA ALA A 47 -42.40 11.59 -6.75
C ALA A 47 -41.60 12.84 -7.18
N GLU A 48 -41.94 14.02 -6.65
CA GLU A 48 -41.21 15.26 -6.92
C GLU A 48 -39.82 15.25 -6.27
N MET A 49 -39.68 14.75 -5.03
CA MET A 49 -38.37 14.52 -4.41
C MET A 49 -37.55 13.47 -5.15
N ALA A 50 -38.14 12.33 -5.53
CA ALA A 50 -37.45 11.32 -6.32
C ALA A 50 -36.96 11.86 -7.67
N LYS A 51 -37.75 12.72 -8.33
CA LYS A 51 -37.35 13.41 -9.56
C LYS A 51 -36.20 14.40 -9.33
N GLN A 52 -36.22 15.18 -8.25
CA GLN A 52 -35.12 16.09 -7.90
C GLN A 52 -33.82 15.33 -7.63
N GLN A 53 -33.89 14.21 -6.90
CA GLN A 53 -32.73 13.34 -6.65
C GLN A 53 -32.17 12.74 -7.94
N LEU A 54 -33.04 12.32 -8.88
CA LEU A 54 -32.62 11.83 -10.20
C LEU A 54 -31.94 12.92 -11.03
N GLU A 55 -32.50 14.14 -11.08
CA GLU A 55 -31.90 15.28 -11.79
C GLU A 55 -30.55 15.70 -11.17
N GLU A 56 -30.41 15.66 -9.84
CA GLU A 56 -29.14 15.98 -9.17
C GLU A 56 -28.08 14.89 -9.42
N ALA A 57 -28.49 13.61 -9.42
CA ALA A 57 -27.60 12.49 -9.76
C ALA A 57 -27.14 12.56 -11.22
N GLN A 58 -28.04 12.89 -12.16
CA GLN A 58 -27.69 13.10 -13.57
C GLN A 58 -26.68 14.25 -13.75
N ARG A 59 -26.91 15.40 -13.12
CA ARG A 59 -25.98 16.55 -13.19
C ARG A 59 -24.61 16.24 -12.58
N LYS A 60 -24.54 15.40 -11.54
CA LYS A 60 -23.26 14.94 -10.97
C LYS A 60 -22.53 13.99 -11.93
N ALA A 61 -23.23 13.05 -12.53
CA ALA A 61 -22.65 12.15 -13.54
C ALA A 61 -22.13 12.94 -14.77
N GLU A 62 -22.91 13.89 -15.29
CA GLU A 62 -22.49 14.77 -16.39
C GLU A 62 -21.27 15.63 -16.03
N ALA A 63 -21.20 16.15 -14.79
CA ALA A 63 -20.05 16.92 -14.31
C ALA A 63 -18.79 16.05 -14.18
N GLU A 64 -18.90 14.85 -13.61
CA GLU A 64 -17.78 13.90 -13.52
C GLU A 64 -17.31 13.46 -14.91
N GLU A 65 -18.21 13.24 -15.87
CA GLU A 65 -17.83 12.87 -17.23
C GLU A 65 -17.12 14.02 -17.96
N GLN A 66 -17.56 15.27 -17.77
CA GLN A 66 -16.87 16.46 -18.27
C GLN A 66 -15.49 16.65 -17.63
N GLU A 67 -15.36 16.46 -16.31
CA GLU A 67 -14.07 16.54 -15.61
C GLU A 67 -13.09 15.44 -16.10
N ARG A 68 -13.57 14.20 -16.27
CA ARG A 68 -12.79 13.09 -16.85
C ARG A 68 -12.36 13.39 -18.29
N MET A 69 -13.23 13.96 -19.12
CA MET A 69 -12.87 14.37 -20.50
C MET A 69 -11.84 15.50 -20.52
N LEU A 70 -11.95 16.49 -19.63
CA LEU A 70 -10.96 17.57 -19.50
C LEU A 70 -9.59 17.03 -19.03
N ALA A 71 -9.57 16.16 -18.03
CA ALA A 71 -8.35 15.52 -17.54
C ALA A 71 -7.69 14.64 -18.61
N ALA A 72 -8.48 13.82 -19.33
CA ALA A 72 -7.98 12.98 -20.43
C ALA A 72 -7.39 13.82 -21.58
N ARG A 73 -8.03 14.96 -21.90
CA ARG A 73 -7.52 15.91 -22.90
C ARG A 73 -6.22 16.57 -22.46
N GLN A 74 -6.13 17.03 -21.21
CA GLN A 74 -4.90 17.63 -20.66
C GLN A 74 -3.75 16.61 -20.64
N ALA A 75 -4.02 15.35 -20.30
CA ALA A 75 -3.03 14.27 -20.35
C ALA A 75 -2.52 14.04 -21.79
N MET A 76 -3.42 14.00 -22.78
CA MET A 76 -3.06 13.84 -24.20
C MET A 76 -2.24 15.02 -24.73
N GLU A 77 -2.64 16.26 -24.42
CA GLU A 77 -1.90 17.47 -24.82
C GLU A 77 -0.50 17.53 -24.16
N ALA A 78 -0.38 17.09 -22.89
CA ALA A 78 0.91 16.98 -22.20
C ALA A 78 1.81 15.85 -22.75
N GLU A 79 1.26 14.68 -23.08
CA GLU A 79 2.02 13.61 -23.71
C GLU A 79 2.53 14.03 -25.10
N GLN A 80 1.70 14.72 -25.89
CA GLN A 80 2.11 15.23 -27.21
C GLN A 80 3.24 16.26 -27.10
N GLN A 81 3.21 17.15 -26.11
CA GLN A 81 4.31 18.06 -25.82
C GLN A 81 5.59 17.32 -25.38
N LEU A 82 5.48 16.28 -24.56
CA LEU A 82 6.61 15.45 -24.15
C LEU A 82 7.26 14.74 -25.35
N GLN A 83 6.45 14.21 -26.27
CA GLN A 83 6.95 13.56 -27.49
C GLN A 83 7.65 14.57 -28.43
N GLN A 84 7.08 15.77 -28.62
CA GLN A 84 7.72 16.84 -29.41
C GLN A 84 9.04 17.30 -28.78
N SER A 85 9.08 17.51 -27.46
CA SER A 85 10.30 17.88 -26.74
C SER A 85 11.40 16.82 -26.87
N ARG A 86 11.04 15.53 -26.78
CA ARG A 86 11.97 14.42 -27.00
C ARG A 86 12.51 14.37 -28.44
N GLN A 87 11.67 14.62 -29.44
CA GLN A 87 12.10 14.64 -30.83
C GLN A 87 13.07 15.80 -31.09
N GLN A 88 12.77 17.00 -30.59
CA GLN A 88 13.67 18.16 -30.70
C GLN A 88 15.03 17.91 -30.05
N ALA A 89 15.05 17.37 -28.83
CA ALA A 89 16.30 17.01 -28.15
C ALA A 89 17.08 15.91 -28.88
N TRP A 90 16.41 14.97 -29.54
CA TRP A 90 17.05 13.96 -30.39
C TRP A 90 17.68 14.58 -31.64
N ASP A 91 16.94 15.44 -32.35
CA ASP A 91 17.40 16.08 -33.58
C ASP A 91 18.59 17.03 -33.29
N GLU A 92 18.57 17.76 -32.17
CA GLU A 92 19.69 18.56 -31.68
C GLU A 92 20.91 17.70 -31.31
N ALA A 93 20.72 16.57 -30.64
CA ALA A 93 21.82 15.65 -30.33
C ALA A 93 22.45 15.07 -31.61
N GLN A 94 21.62 14.70 -32.60
CA GLN A 94 22.08 14.15 -33.87
C GLN A 94 22.83 15.21 -34.71
N ALA A 95 22.41 16.48 -34.67
CA ALA A 95 23.14 17.59 -35.29
C ALA A 95 24.50 17.86 -34.61
N ASN A 96 24.56 17.81 -33.27
CA ASN A 96 25.81 17.96 -32.52
C ASN A 96 26.81 16.82 -32.83
N ILE A 97 26.33 15.57 -32.92
CA ILE A 97 27.15 14.42 -33.32
C ILE A 97 27.74 14.62 -34.73
N ALA A 98 26.94 15.09 -35.69
CA ALA A 98 27.42 15.37 -37.05
C ALA A 98 28.55 16.43 -37.07
N SER A 99 28.40 17.52 -36.30
CA SER A 99 29.45 18.56 -36.21
C SER A 99 30.74 18.07 -35.53
N LEU A 100 30.63 17.15 -34.56
CA LEU A 100 31.80 16.53 -33.92
C LEU A 100 32.53 15.56 -34.85
N VAL A 101 31.81 14.80 -35.68
CA VAL A 101 32.41 13.94 -36.72
C VAL A 101 33.17 14.77 -37.75
N GLU A 102 32.57 15.87 -38.25
CA GLU A 102 33.23 16.78 -39.18
C GLU A 102 34.56 17.32 -38.61
N LYS A 103 34.54 17.79 -37.35
CA LYS A 103 35.74 18.28 -36.65
C LYS A 103 36.84 17.23 -36.51
N ASN A 104 36.50 15.97 -36.19
CA ASN A 104 37.49 14.90 -36.17
C ASN A 104 38.15 14.69 -37.54
N THR A 105 37.37 14.63 -38.63
CA THR A 105 37.96 14.44 -39.97
C THR A 105 38.84 15.60 -40.45
N LEU A 106 38.66 16.80 -39.88
CA LEU A 106 39.55 17.95 -40.10
C LEU A 106 40.86 17.84 -39.29
N LEU A 107 40.79 17.34 -38.05
CA LEU A 107 41.97 17.10 -37.20
C LEU A 107 42.83 15.95 -37.75
N GLU A 108 42.23 14.87 -38.23
CA GLU A 108 42.93 13.73 -38.86
C GLU A 108 43.77 14.22 -40.05
N ARG A 109 43.18 14.97 -40.99
CA ARG A 109 43.89 15.58 -42.13
C ARG A 109 45.00 16.54 -41.71
N SER A 110 44.82 17.27 -40.61
CA SER A 110 45.85 18.18 -40.10
C SER A 110 47.06 17.43 -39.55
N ASN A 111 46.88 16.23 -38.98
CA ASN A 111 47.98 15.38 -38.55
C ASN A 111 48.71 14.76 -39.75
N GLU A 112 47.98 14.33 -40.78
CA GLU A 112 48.57 13.81 -42.03
C GLU A 112 49.50 14.84 -42.71
N ASP A 113 49.07 16.10 -42.83
CA ASP A 113 49.88 17.19 -43.41
C ASP A 113 51.11 17.54 -42.55
N LEU A 114 50.97 17.56 -41.22
CA LEU A 114 52.10 17.78 -40.31
C LEU A 114 53.14 16.65 -40.39
N GLN A 115 52.70 15.40 -40.51
CA GLN A 115 53.59 14.26 -40.62
C GLN A 115 54.31 14.21 -41.98
N ALA A 116 53.62 14.52 -43.07
CA ALA A 116 54.23 14.66 -44.40
C ALA A 116 55.31 15.76 -44.46
N ARG A 117 55.11 16.88 -43.74
CA ARG A 117 56.13 17.94 -43.60
C ARG A 117 57.36 17.47 -42.83
N LEU A 118 57.16 16.70 -41.75
CA LEU A 118 58.25 16.17 -40.93
C LEU A 118 59.16 15.24 -41.75
N ASP A 119 58.57 14.30 -42.49
CA ASP A 119 59.30 13.38 -43.37
C ASP A 119 60.09 14.13 -44.46
N ALA A 120 59.50 15.19 -45.04
CA ALA A 120 60.19 16.04 -46.02
C ALA A 120 61.40 16.78 -45.41
N THR A 121 61.30 17.29 -44.18
CA THR A 121 62.46 17.91 -43.50
C THR A 121 63.56 16.91 -43.14
N LEU A 122 63.22 15.67 -42.78
CA LEU A 122 64.19 14.61 -42.52
C LEU A 122 64.95 14.21 -43.80
N GLN A 123 64.27 14.12 -44.94
CA GLN A 123 64.92 13.89 -46.23
C GLN A 123 65.86 15.05 -46.62
N ALA A 124 65.42 16.31 -46.43
CA ALA A 124 66.25 17.48 -46.72
C ALA A 124 67.56 17.53 -45.91
N LEU A 125 67.52 17.17 -44.62
CA LEU A 125 68.71 17.07 -43.78
C LEU A 125 69.68 15.99 -44.28
N SER A 126 69.17 14.81 -44.64
CA SER A 126 70.00 13.69 -45.15
C SER A 126 70.73 13.99 -46.47
N ALA A 127 70.23 14.94 -47.27
CA ALA A 127 70.91 15.38 -48.49
C ALA A 127 72.12 16.27 -48.22
N ILE A 128 72.06 17.11 -47.18
CA ILE A 128 73.10 18.10 -46.85
C ILE A 128 74.37 17.42 -46.29
N GLU A 129 74.22 16.34 -45.52
CA GLU A 129 75.36 15.53 -45.05
C GLU A 129 76.13 14.85 -46.20
N GLY A 130 75.48 14.64 -47.36
CA GLY A 130 76.10 13.99 -48.52
C GLY A 130 77.08 14.87 -49.29
N GLU A 131 76.86 16.19 -49.36
CA GLU A 131 77.65 17.07 -50.23
C GLU A 131 79.01 17.49 -49.61
N GLN A 132 79.12 17.53 -48.28
CA GLN A 132 80.36 17.93 -47.60
C GLN A 132 81.52 16.92 -47.75
N GLY A 133 81.24 15.65 -48.08
CA GLY A 133 82.29 14.65 -48.27
C GLY A 133 83.16 14.89 -49.51
N SER A 134 82.58 15.41 -50.59
CA SER A 134 83.22 15.43 -51.93
C SER A 134 84.32 16.49 -52.10
N THR A 135 84.40 17.49 -51.21
CA THR A 135 85.37 18.59 -51.33
C THR A 135 86.69 18.32 -50.58
N SER A 136 86.68 17.40 -49.60
CA SER A 136 87.87 17.05 -48.81
C SER A 136 88.92 16.28 -49.63
N GLU A 137 88.48 15.34 -50.46
CA GLU A 137 89.39 14.47 -51.25
C GLU A 137 90.19 15.24 -52.32
N GLN A 138 89.65 16.34 -52.85
CA GLN A 138 90.31 17.14 -53.88
C GLN A 138 91.51 17.94 -53.33
N LEU A 139 91.50 18.31 -52.05
CA LEU A 139 92.57 19.08 -51.42
C LEU A 139 93.86 18.25 -51.22
N VAL A 140 93.70 16.96 -50.93
CA VAL A 140 94.82 16.03 -50.66
C VAL A 140 95.66 15.81 -51.92
N ILE A 141 95.01 15.70 -53.09
CA ILE A 141 95.67 15.46 -54.38
C ILE A 141 96.57 16.65 -54.78
N ALA A 142 96.13 17.89 -54.49
CA ALA A 142 96.88 19.10 -54.82
C ALA A 142 98.17 19.25 -53.98
N LEU A 143 98.13 18.88 -52.70
CA LEU A 143 99.30 18.94 -51.81
C LEU A 143 100.42 17.99 -52.26
N GLN A 144 100.07 16.79 -52.74
CA GLN A 144 101.06 15.79 -53.14
C GLN A 144 101.81 16.17 -54.42
N GLN A 145 101.19 16.94 -55.34
CA GLN A 145 101.87 17.49 -56.52
C GLN A 145 102.87 18.60 -56.19
N LEU A 146 102.68 19.30 -55.06
CA LEU A 146 103.59 20.36 -54.59
C LEU A 146 104.92 19.78 -54.07
N GLU A 147 104.87 18.59 -53.47
CA GLU A 147 106.04 17.90 -52.90
C GLU A 147 106.97 17.38 -54.01
N GLU A 148 106.42 16.79 -55.08
CA GLU A 148 107.18 16.34 -56.25
C GLU A 148 107.94 17.48 -56.95
N LEU A 149 107.30 18.65 -57.12
CA LEU A 149 107.93 19.85 -57.69
C LEU A 149 109.03 20.41 -56.78
N THR A 150 108.88 20.30 -55.46
CA THR A 150 109.89 20.75 -54.49
C THR A 150 111.16 19.90 -54.58
N GLN A 151 111.01 18.58 -54.78
CA GLN A 151 112.13 17.65 -54.93
C GLN A 151 112.89 17.84 -56.26
N ALA A 152 112.22 18.25 -57.34
CA ALA A 152 112.88 18.55 -58.62
C ALA A 152 113.80 19.79 -58.55
N LYS A 153 113.47 20.76 -57.68
CA LYS A 153 114.24 22.00 -57.50
C LYS A 153 115.61 21.75 -56.86
N THR A 154 115.67 20.91 -55.82
CA THR A 154 116.93 20.54 -55.14
C THR A 154 117.86 19.74 -56.04
N ASP A 155 117.33 18.88 -56.91
CA ASP A 155 118.15 18.06 -57.84
C ASP A 155 118.82 18.92 -58.94
N LEU A 156 118.20 20.03 -59.35
CA LEU A 156 118.81 21.03 -60.24
C LEU A 156 119.86 21.88 -59.52
N GLN A 157 119.60 22.29 -58.27
CA GLN A 157 120.56 23.05 -57.46
C GLN A 157 121.89 22.29 -57.32
N ALA A 158 121.83 20.98 -57.03
CA ALA A 158 123.01 20.11 -56.89
C ALA A 158 123.82 19.97 -58.19
N ARG A 159 123.19 20.06 -59.36
CA ARG A 159 123.87 20.03 -60.66
C ARG A 159 124.63 21.33 -60.95
N LEU A 160 124.11 22.48 -60.50
CA LEU A 160 124.78 23.76 -60.61
C LEU A 160 126.07 23.80 -59.76
N ASP A 161 126.00 23.34 -58.51
CA ASP A 161 127.16 23.23 -57.62
C ASP A 161 128.21 22.24 -58.15
N ALA A 162 127.78 21.16 -58.81
CA ALA A 162 128.69 20.22 -59.48
C ALA A 162 129.40 20.85 -60.69
N ALA A 163 128.69 21.65 -61.50
CA ALA A 163 129.28 22.37 -62.63
C ALA A 163 130.30 23.43 -62.17
N LEU A 164 129.99 24.19 -61.12
CA LEU A 164 130.92 25.15 -60.51
C LEU A 164 132.19 24.47 -59.98
N LYS A 165 132.08 23.30 -59.35
CA LYS A 165 133.26 22.49 -58.95
C LYS A 165 134.05 21.95 -60.13
N ALA A 166 133.40 21.58 -61.23
CA ALA A 166 134.09 21.13 -62.43
C ALA A 166 134.90 22.25 -63.09
N LEU A 167 134.37 23.48 -63.14
CA LEU A 167 135.09 24.64 -63.70
C LEU A 167 136.31 25.04 -62.86
N VAL A 168 136.23 24.91 -61.54
CA VAL A 168 137.36 25.15 -60.62
C VAL A 168 138.47 24.10 -60.77
N ALA A 169 138.19 22.92 -61.34
CA ALA A 169 139.20 21.89 -61.61
C ALA A 169 140.03 22.15 -62.88
N THR A 170 139.70 23.14 -63.71
CA THR A 170 140.28 23.31 -65.06
C THR A 170 141.03 24.63 -65.26
N LYS A 171 141.57 25.24 -64.20
CA LYS A 171 142.35 26.50 -64.30
C LYS A 171 143.57 26.57 -63.36
N GLU A 172 144.49 25.60 -63.48
CA GLU A 172 145.97 25.82 -63.50
C GLU A 172 146.79 24.50 -63.48
N GLU A 173 146.67 23.64 -64.50
CA GLU A 173 147.76 22.71 -64.82
C GLU A 173 147.83 22.34 -66.33
N ALA A 174 148.92 22.76 -66.99
CA ALA A 174 149.40 22.34 -68.33
C ALA A 174 148.49 22.54 -69.57
N THR A 175 148.95 22.94 -70.77
CA THR A 175 150.23 23.55 -71.23
C THR A 175 150.01 24.13 -72.64
N SER A 176 150.69 25.23 -72.98
CA SER A 176 150.93 25.74 -74.35
C SER A 176 149.74 26.31 -75.16
N THR A 177 149.95 27.52 -75.69
CA THR A 177 149.40 28.06 -76.96
C THR A 177 147.88 28.11 -77.20
N GLY A 178 147.29 29.27 -76.92
CA GLY A 178 146.54 29.99 -77.97
C GLY A 178 145.02 29.78 -78.02
N GLU A 179 144.57 28.76 -78.75
CA GLU A 179 143.25 28.77 -79.42
C GLU A 179 142.04 28.52 -78.50
N GLN A 180 142.26 28.02 -77.28
CA GLN A 180 141.17 27.79 -76.32
C GLN A 180 140.70 29.07 -75.60
N LEU A 181 141.50 30.14 -75.59
CA LEU A 181 141.19 31.37 -74.87
C LEU A 181 140.04 32.17 -75.52
N THR A 182 139.91 32.11 -76.84
CA THR A 182 138.87 32.84 -77.59
C THR A 182 137.49 32.23 -77.44
N PHE A 183 137.37 30.90 -77.34
CA PHE A 183 136.08 30.24 -77.10
C PHE A 183 135.56 30.53 -75.68
N ALA A 184 136.44 30.41 -74.68
CA ALA A 184 136.12 30.71 -73.29
C ALA A 184 135.78 32.19 -73.03
N LEU A 185 136.27 33.12 -73.86
CA LEU A 185 135.87 34.54 -73.78
C LEU A 185 134.47 34.78 -74.33
N GLN A 186 134.09 34.14 -75.44
CA GLN A 186 132.73 34.26 -76.01
C GLN A 186 131.69 33.66 -75.05
N GLU A 187 131.96 32.47 -74.50
CA GLU A 187 131.08 31.81 -73.53
C GLU A 187 130.91 32.63 -72.24
N LEU A 188 131.94 33.39 -71.84
CA LEU A 188 131.86 34.33 -70.71
C LEU A 188 131.02 35.58 -71.03
N GLU A 189 131.07 36.10 -72.26
CA GLU A 189 130.28 37.26 -72.69
C GLU A 189 128.79 36.90 -72.80
N ASP A 190 128.47 35.75 -73.41
CA ASP A 190 127.11 35.20 -73.48
C ASP A 190 126.55 34.93 -72.06
N MET A 191 127.36 34.37 -71.15
CA MET A 191 127.00 34.18 -69.74
C MET A 191 126.81 35.49 -68.97
N THR A 192 127.57 36.53 -69.30
CA THR A 192 127.43 37.86 -68.68
C THR A 192 126.11 38.50 -69.10
N GLN A 193 125.76 38.40 -70.38
CA GLN A 193 124.49 38.93 -70.90
C GLN A 193 123.27 38.13 -70.38
N ALA A 194 123.42 36.82 -70.16
CA ALA A 194 122.43 36.02 -69.44
C ALA A 194 122.29 36.45 -67.96
N TYR A 195 123.38 36.80 -67.29
CA TYR A 195 123.38 37.28 -65.90
C TYR A 195 122.75 38.68 -65.76
N GLU A 196 122.94 39.58 -66.73
CA GLU A 196 122.26 40.89 -66.75
C GLU A 196 120.74 40.74 -66.92
N ASN A 197 120.27 39.87 -67.82
CA ASN A 197 118.84 39.53 -67.94
C ASN A 197 118.29 38.87 -66.66
N LEU A 198 119.07 37.98 -66.02
CA LEU A 198 118.68 37.38 -64.74
C LEU A 198 118.58 38.44 -63.63
N THR A 199 119.45 39.45 -63.64
CA THR A 199 119.44 40.56 -62.68
C THR A 199 118.24 41.49 -62.90
N TYR A 200 117.86 41.74 -64.15
CA TYR A 200 116.62 42.47 -64.47
C TYR A 200 115.38 41.76 -63.91
N HIS A 201 115.22 40.46 -64.21
CA HIS A 201 114.10 39.67 -63.69
C HIS A 201 114.16 39.46 -62.17
N ALA A 202 115.35 39.46 -61.54
CA ALA A 202 115.47 39.42 -60.09
C ALA A 202 114.90 40.68 -59.42
N ASN A 203 115.19 41.87 -59.97
CA ASN A 203 114.61 43.13 -59.48
C ASN A 203 113.09 43.21 -59.74
N GLU A 204 112.63 42.69 -60.88
CA GLU A 204 111.20 42.58 -61.22
C GLU A 204 110.46 41.64 -60.25
N LEU A 205 111.09 40.52 -59.87
CA LEU A 205 110.61 39.60 -58.83
C LEU A 205 110.68 40.20 -57.42
N GLU A 206 111.64 41.07 -57.09
CA GLU A 206 111.70 41.77 -55.80
C GLU A 206 110.58 42.82 -55.68
N GLY A 207 110.22 43.49 -56.78
CA GLY A 207 109.02 44.32 -56.88
C GLY A 207 107.73 43.50 -56.64
N LEU A 208 107.56 42.39 -57.36
CA LEU A 208 106.40 41.49 -57.18
C LEU A 208 106.35 40.87 -55.77
N LEU A 209 107.50 40.56 -55.16
CA LEU A 209 107.57 40.03 -53.79
C LEU A 209 107.12 41.08 -52.76
N THR A 210 107.49 42.35 -52.95
CA THR A 210 107.07 43.44 -52.04
C THR A 210 105.60 43.81 -52.22
N GLU A 211 105.06 43.80 -53.45
CA GLU A 211 103.60 43.87 -53.67
C GLU A 211 102.88 42.68 -53.01
N GLN A 212 103.39 41.46 -53.16
CA GLN A 212 102.81 40.25 -52.55
C GLN A 212 102.87 40.28 -51.01
N GLN A 213 103.89 40.89 -50.41
CA GLN A 213 103.95 41.12 -48.96
C GLN A 213 102.88 42.11 -48.47
N VAL A 214 102.62 43.19 -49.22
CA VAL A 214 101.54 44.14 -48.90
C VAL A 214 100.18 43.45 -49.03
N ILE A 215 99.95 42.74 -50.14
CA ILE A 215 98.70 41.99 -50.38
C ILE A 215 98.44 40.97 -49.27
N ASN A 216 99.46 40.21 -48.84
CA ASN A 216 99.32 39.26 -47.74
C ASN A 216 98.95 39.95 -46.41
N GLY A 217 99.52 41.12 -46.11
CA GLY A 217 99.16 41.88 -44.91
C GLY A 217 97.71 42.38 -44.93
N GLU A 218 97.23 42.89 -46.07
CA GLU A 218 95.82 43.27 -46.24
C GLU A 218 94.89 42.04 -46.16
N LEU A 219 95.36 40.85 -46.57
CA LEU A 219 94.64 39.58 -46.45
C LEU A 219 94.58 39.06 -45.01
N GLU A 220 95.63 39.19 -44.21
CA GLU A 220 95.62 38.85 -42.78
C GLU A 220 94.68 39.79 -41.99
N ASP A 221 94.71 41.10 -42.26
CA ASP A 221 93.78 42.06 -41.65
C ASP A 221 92.31 41.73 -42.04
N LEU A 222 92.03 41.45 -43.32
CA LEU A 222 90.70 41.03 -43.77
C LEU A 222 90.25 39.70 -43.16
N LEU A 223 91.13 38.70 -43.07
CA LEU A 223 90.83 37.42 -42.42
C LEU A 223 90.49 37.63 -40.95
N SER A 224 91.31 38.39 -40.21
CA SER A 224 91.05 38.66 -38.78
C SER A 224 89.74 39.42 -38.55
N GLN A 225 89.39 40.37 -39.43
CA GLN A 225 88.08 41.05 -39.36
C GLN A 225 86.93 40.09 -39.66
N THR A 226 87.02 39.28 -40.72
CA THR A 226 85.93 38.34 -41.08
C THR A 226 85.75 37.22 -40.06
N GLU A 227 86.83 36.75 -39.42
CA GLU A 227 86.78 35.76 -38.33
C GLU A 227 86.17 36.36 -37.06
N ALA A 228 86.53 37.61 -36.70
CA ALA A 228 85.90 38.32 -35.59
C ALA A 228 84.39 38.59 -35.84
N ASP A 229 84.02 39.00 -37.06
CA ASP A 229 82.63 39.22 -37.45
C ASP A 229 81.82 37.90 -37.49
N PHE A 230 82.46 36.79 -37.88
CA PHE A 230 81.87 35.45 -37.84
C PHE A 230 81.59 35.02 -36.40
N LEU A 231 82.59 35.09 -35.50
CA LEU A 231 82.46 34.72 -34.09
C LEU A 231 81.44 35.63 -33.35
N ALA A 232 81.34 36.91 -33.71
CA ALA A 232 80.32 37.82 -33.20
C ALA A 232 78.90 37.42 -33.65
N ARG A 233 78.74 36.99 -34.91
CA ARG A 233 77.45 36.48 -35.43
C ARG A 233 77.09 35.11 -34.85
N GLU A 234 78.06 34.22 -34.70
CA GLU A 234 77.85 32.89 -34.14
C GLU A 234 77.42 32.98 -32.67
N SER A 235 78.12 33.76 -31.85
CA SER A 235 77.75 33.97 -30.44
C SER A 235 76.39 34.65 -30.28
N ALA A 236 76.04 35.61 -31.15
CA ALA A 236 74.70 36.20 -31.20
C ALA A 236 73.62 35.17 -31.58
N TRP A 237 73.90 34.30 -32.56
CA TRP A 237 72.98 33.24 -32.99
C TRP A 237 72.81 32.16 -31.91
N GLN A 238 73.89 31.72 -31.27
CA GLN A 238 73.85 30.80 -30.13
C GLN A 238 73.05 31.38 -28.96
N SER A 239 73.21 32.68 -28.66
CA SER A 239 72.42 33.37 -27.64
C SER A 239 70.93 33.44 -27.99
N GLN A 240 70.60 33.77 -29.25
CA GLN A 240 69.22 33.77 -29.75
C GLN A 240 68.60 32.36 -29.70
N HIS A 241 69.35 31.33 -30.08
CA HIS A 241 68.92 29.94 -30.06
C HIS A 241 68.69 29.44 -28.63
N ALA A 242 69.61 29.73 -27.69
CA ALA A 242 69.42 29.41 -26.27
C ALA A 242 68.17 30.08 -25.69
N THR A 243 67.91 31.35 -26.05
CA THR A 243 66.70 32.07 -25.63
C THR A 243 65.43 31.42 -26.21
N LEU A 244 65.47 30.97 -27.47
CA LEU A 244 64.36 30.27 -28.12
C LEU A 244 64.08 28.92 -27.45
N VAL A 245 65.12 28.12 -27.20
CA VAL A 245 65.03 26.82 -26.51
C VAL A 245 64.42 27.00 -25.12
N GLN A 246 64.94 27.93 -24.31
CA GLN A 246 64.40 28.19 -22.97
C GLN A 246 62.92 28.65 -23.00
N THR A 247 62.54 29.43 -24.02
CA THR A 247 61.14 29.83 -24.23
C THR A 247 60.26 28.62 -24.57
N LEU A 248 60.70 27.75 -25.48
CA LEU A 248 60.00 26.53 -25.85
C LEU A 248 59.89 25.55 -24.66
N GLU A 249 60.95 25.36 -23.87
CA GLU A 249 60.93 24.55 -22.65
C GLU A 249 59.88 25.06 -21.64
N SER A 250 59.84 26.38 -21.39
CA SER A 250 58.82 26.97 -20.51
C SER A 250 57.39 26.80 -21.05
N THR A 251 57.23 26.83 -22.37
CA THR A 251 55.92 26.61 -23.04
C THR A 251 55.48 25.15 -22.94
N ILE A 252 56.42 24.21 -23.10
CA ILE A 252 56.19 22.77 -22.93
C ILE A 252 55.83 22.43 -21.47
N GLN A 253 56.50 23.07 -20.49
CA GLN A 253 56.14 22.93 -19.07
C GLN A 253 54.72 23.44 -18.80
N ALA A 254 54.39 24.67 -19.24
CA ALA A 254 53.06 25.24 -19.03
C ALA A 254 51.94 24.38 -19.67
N LEU A 255 52.13 23.92 -20.90
CA LEU A 255 51.19 23.00 -21.56
C LEU A 255 51.09 21.64 -20.86
N GLY A 256 52.19 21.15 -20.27
CA GLY A 256 52.22 19.94 -19.45
C GLY A 256 51.41 20.09 -18.15
N GLU A 257 51.50 21.25 -17.50
CA GLU A 257 50.70 21.58 -16.31
C GLU A 257 49.21 21.74 -16.66
N GLU A 258 48.87 22.45 -17.73
CA GLU A 258 47.48 22.56 -18.21
C GLU A 258 46.90 21.18 -18.56
N MET A 259 47.64 20.32 -19.26
CA MET A 259 47.17 18.98 -19.62
C MET A 259 47.01 18.07 -18.38
N ALA A 260 47.84 18.24 -17.36
CA ALA A 260 47.67 17.55 -16.08
C ALA A 260 46.42 18.03 -15.32
N ILE A 261 46.18 19.34 -15.27
CA ILE A 261 44.97 19.93 -14.65
C ILE A 261 43.70 19.46 -15.37
N LEU A 262 43.68 19.50 -16.72
CA LEU A 262 42.57 19.03 -17.53
C LEU A 262 42.29 17.53 -17.32
N LYS A 263 43.34 16.71 -17.16
CA LYS A 263 43.18 15.27 -16.88
C LYS A 263 42.56 15.03 -15.49
N VAL A 264 43.00 15.74 -14.46
CA VAL A 264 42.39 15.64 -13.11
C VAL A 264 40.93 16.09 -13.12
N GLN A 265 40.61 17.19 -13.82
CA GLN A 265 39.23 17.63 -13.99
C GLN A 265 38.38 16.60 -14.75
N LEU A 266 38.93 15.92 -15.76
CA LEU A 266 38.22 14.86 -16.47
C LEU A 266 37.92 13.66 -15.54
N GLU A 267 38.90 13.20 -14.76
CA GLU A 267 38.74 12.10 -13.81
C GLU A 267 37.70 12.44 -12.72
N GLU A 268 37.71 13.66 -12.19
CA GLU A 268 36.68 14.15 -11.25
C GLU A 268 35.27 14.20 -11.87
N LYS A 269 35.14 14.63 -13.14
CA LYS A 269 33.84 14.64 -13.85
C LYS A 269 33.36 13.24 -14.21
N THR A 270 34.25 12.31 -14.49
CA THR A 270 33.89 10.90 -14.75
C THR A 270 33.38 10.26 -13.46
N SER A 271 34.12 10.41 -12.36
CA SER A 271 33.74 9.88 -11.04
C SER A 271 32.39 10.43 -10.56
N THR A 272 32.14 11.74 -10.69
CA THR A 272 30.86 12.35 -10.29
C THR A 272 29.69 12.04 -11.23
N LEU A 273 29.95 11.56 -12.46
CA LEU A 273 28.92 10.98 -13.34
C LEU A 273 28.61 9.53 -12.95
N GLU A 274 29.63 8.70 -12.69
CA GLU A 274 29.46 7.31 -12.25
C GLU A 274 28.69 7.21 -10.94
N GLU A 275 29.00 8.06 -9.95
CA GLU A 275 28.28 8.12 -8.68
C GLU A 275 26.80 8.51 -8.88
N LYS A 276 26.52 9.49 -9.76
CA LYS A 276 25.14 9.88 -10.11
C LYS A 276 24.37 8.74 -10.77
N ILE A 277 24.96 8.07 -11.77
CA ILE A 277 24.33 6.94 -12.47
C ILE A 277 24.01 5.82 -11.47
N LYS A 278 24.91 5.54 -10.53
CA LYS A 278 24.70 4.54 -9.48
C LYS A 278 23.56 4.94 -8.53
N LEU A 279 23.53 6.18 -8.04
CA LEU A 279 22.45 6.69 -7.19
C LEU A 279 21.09 6.68 -7.89
N GLU A 280 21.06 6.97 -9.20
CA GLU A 280 19.85 6.91 -10.01
C GLU A 280 19.36 5.46 -10.16
N GLN A 281 20.24 4.50 -10.46
CA GLN A 281 19.93 3.07 -10.49
C GLN A 281 19.44 2.52 -9.14
N GLU A 282 20.04 2.94 -8.03
CA GLU A 282 19.62 2.54 -6.68
C GLU A 282 18.21 3.08 -6.35
N ARG A 283 17.92 4.34 -6.69
CA ARG A 283 16.58 4.92 -6.55
C ARG A 283 15.54 4.25 -7.44
N ASP A 284 15.91 3.88 -8.67
CA ASP A 284 15.02 3.21 -9.61
C ASP A 284 14.70 1.76 -9.16
N ALA A 285 15.68 1.09 -8.54
CA ALA A 285 15.49 -0.23 -7.90
C ALA A 285 14.62 -0.14 -6.64
N GLU A 286 14.82 0.89 -5.80
CA GLU A 286 13.98 1.14 -4.63
C GLU A 286 12.54 1.50 -5.01
N ALA A 287 12.34 2.36 -6.01
CA ALA A 287 11.02 2.72 -6.53
C ALA A 287 10.27 1.49 -7.07
N LYS A 288 10.96 0.58 -7.79
CA LYS A 288 10.38 -0.69 -8.26
C LYS A 288 9.99 -1.61 -7.10
N ARG A 289 10.82 -1.74 -6.06
CA ARG A 289 10.46 -2.49 -4.83
C ARG A 289 9.25 -1.87 -4.13
N LEU A 290 9.21 -0.55 -3.99
CA LEU A 290 8.10 0.16 -3.33
C LEU A 290 6.78 0.02 -4.10
N ALA A 291 6.84 0.05 -5.44
CA ALA A 291 5.69 -0.21 -6.30
C ALA A 291 5.19 -1.65 -6.20
N GLN A 292 6.10 -2.65 -6.20
CA GLN A 292 5.75 -4.06 -5.99
C GLN A 292 5.15 -4.31 -4.61
N LEU A 293 5.70 -3.72 -3.55
CA LEU A 293 5.14 -3.79 -2.19
C LEU A 293 3.74 -3.19 -2.13
N LYS A 294 3.53 -2.01 -2.73
CA LYS A 294 2.19 -1.39 -2.80
C LYS A 294 1.18 -2.22 -3.59
N GLN A 295 1.58 -2.82 -4.72
CA GLN A 295 0.71 -3.74 -5.45
C GLN A 295 0.37 -4.99 -4.62
N HIS A 296 1.33 -5.55 -3.89
CA HIS A 296 1.10 -6.72 -3.04
C HIS A 296 0.19 -6.40 -1.84
N GLU A 297 0.38 -5.24 -1.20
CA GLU A 297 -0.47 -4.77 -0.09
C GLU A 297 -1.90 -4.47 -0.55
N LEU A 298 -2.06 -3.85 -1.73
CA LEU A 298 -3.36 -3.53 -2.30
C LEU A 298 -4.10 -4.81 -2.76
N ALA A 299 -3.40 -5.76 -3.38
CA ALA A 299 -3.95 -7.08 -3.70
C ALA A 299 -4.32 -7.90 -2.45
N GLN A 300 -3.58 -7.76 -1.34
CA GLN A 300 -3.96 -8.35 -0.05
C GLN A 300 -5.22 -7.69 0.54
N LYS A 301 -5.37 -6.37 0.41
CA LYS A 301 -6.58 -5.66 0.83
C LYS A 301 -7.80 -6.05 0.01
N GLU A 302 -7.72 -6.03 -1.32
CA GLU A 302 -8.81 -6.53 -2.19
C GLU A 302 -9.18 -7.99 -1.89
N ALA A 303 -8.20 -8.86 -1.58
CA ALA A 303 -8.47 -10.25 -1.24
C ALA A 303 -9.17 -10.40 0.13
N LEU A 304 -8.79 -9.58 1.12
CA LEU A 304 -9.43 -9.55 2.43
C LEU A 304 -10.84 -8.96 2.35
N GLU A 305 -11.04 -7.88 1.59
CA GLU A 305 -12.33 -7.25 1.35
C GLU A 305 -13.29 -8.23 0.67
N ARG A 306 -12.87 -8.94 -0.38
CA ARG A 306 -13.69 -9.99 -1.02
C ARG A 306 -14.00 -11.17 -0.09
N GLN A 307 -13.10 -11.52 0.82
CA GLN A 307 -13.37 -12.56 1.84
C GLN A 307 -14.43 -12.09 2.84
N LEU A 308 -14.37 -10.82 3.28
CA LEU A 308 -15.38 -10.23 4.15
C LEU A 308 -16.74 -10.09 3.45
N GLU A 309 -16.77 -9.61 2.20
CA GLU A 309 -17.99 -9.56 1.38
C GLU A 309 -18.62 -10.94 1.18
N GLU A 310 -17.81 -11.98 0.92
CA GLU A 310 -18.31 -13.34 0.76
C GLU A 310 -18.78 -13.95 2.10
N GLU A 311 -18.10 -13.68 3.22
CA GLU A 311 -18.55 -14.07 4.56
C GLU A 311 -19.87 -13.38 4.94
N GLU A 312 -20.00 -12.06 4.73
CA GLU A 312 -21.23 -11.32 4.98
C GLU A 312 -22.38 -11.81 4.09
N ARG A 313 -22.12 -12.05 2.79
CA ARG A 313 -23.12 -12.61 1.87
C ARG A 313 -23.56 -14.02 2.28
N LEU A 314 -22.63 -14.88 2.71
CA LEU A 314 -22.95 -16.22 3.21
C LEU A 314 -23.76 -16.15 4.52
N ARG A 315 -23.35 -15.27 5.44
CA ARG A 315 -24.05 -15.00 6.70
C ARG A 315 -25.46 -14.48 6.48
N GLN A 316 -25.67 -13.57 5.52
CA GLN A 316 -26.99 -13.06 5.19
C GLN A 316 -27.84 -14.09 4.42
N ALA A 317 -27.25 -14.90 3.55
CA ALA A 317 -27.97 -16.01 2.90
C ALA A 317 -28.43 -17.07 3.92
N ALA A 318 -27.60 -17.40 4.92
CA ALA A 318 -27.99 -18.27 6.03
C ALA A 318 -29.09 -17.65 6.90
N LEU A 319 -28.97 -16.35 7.21
CA LEU A 319 -29.99 -15.57 7.92
C LEU A 319 -31.34 -15.63 7.18
N ASP A 320 -31.36 -15.38 5.87
CA ASP A 320 -32.56 -15.45 5.02
C ASP A 320 -33.18 -16.87 4.98
N GLN A 321 -32.35 -17.91 4.96
CA GLN A 321 -32.83 -19.30 5.06
C GLN A 321 -33.50 -19.57 6.42
N LEU A 322 -32.91 -19.08 7.53
CA LEU A 322 -33.50 -19.18 8.86
C LEU A 322 -34.82 -18.41 8.96
N TYR A 323 -34.89 -17.18 8.44
CA TYR A 323 -36.14 -16.40 8.42
C TYR A 323 -37.27 -17.13 7.69
N ARG A 324 -36.97 -17.82 6.57
CA ARG A 324 -37.95 -18.61 5.79
C ARG A 324 -38.48 -19.86 6.49
N GLN A 325 -37.82 -20.37 7.54
CA GLN A 325 -38.32 -21.54 8.26
C GLN A 325 -39.55 -21.24 9.13
N ILE A 326 -39.67 -20.00 9.63
CA ILE A 326 -40.79 -19.53 10.44
C ILE A 326 -41.69 -18.66 9.54
N PRO A 327 -42.88 -19.13 9.14
CA PRO A 327 -43.79 -18.38 8.27
C PRO A 327 -44.34 -17.10 8.96
N PRO A 328 -45.08 -16.25 8.22
CA PRO A 328 -45.92 -15.22 8.81
C PRO A 328 -46.83 -15.76 9.93
N LEU A 329 -47.15 -14.92 10.91
CA LEU A 329 -47.87 -15.31 12.13
C LEU A 329 -49.29 -15.83 11.84
N ASP A 330 -49.92 -15.34 10.78
CA ASP A 330 -51.22 -15.73 10.26
C ASP A 330 -51.20 -17.06 9.48
N GLU A 331 -50.03 -17.53 9.03
CA GLU A 331 -49.81 -18.83 8.40
C GLU A 331 -49.20 -19.88 9.35
N LEU A 332 -48.96 -19.52 10.62
CA LEU A 332 -48.22 -20.36 11.57
C LEU A 332 -49.08 -21.47 12.18
N THR A 333 -48.71 -22.72 11.90
CA THR A 333 -49.32 -23.93 12.48
C THR A 333 -48.45 -24.54 13.58
N PHE A 334 -49.04 -24.97 14.69
CA PHE A 334 -48.32 -25.64 15.80
C PHE A 334 -48.49 -27.18 15.77
N PRO A 335 -47.48 -27.94 16.23
CA PRO A 335 -46.11 -27.50 16.51
C PRO A 335 -45.32 -27.21 15.23
N ARG A 336 -44.38 -26.25 15.30
CA ARG A 336 -43.44 -25.93 14.22
C ARG A 336 -42.01 -26.07 14.72
N ILE A 337 -41.29 -27.06 14.19
CA ILE A 337 -39.85 -27.23 14.44
C ILE A 337 -39.08 -26.22 13.59
N TYR A 338 -38.07 -25.60 14.21
CA TYR A 338 -37.10 -24.68 13.63
C TYR A 338 -35.70 -25.26 13.87
N THR A 339 -34.93 -25.47 12.80
CA THR A 339 -33.63 -26.16 12.86
C THR A 339 -32.51 -25.25 12.39
N THR A 340 -31.34 -25.35 13.04
CA THR A 340 -30.18 -24.48 12.78
C THR A 340 -28.91 -25.30 12.59
N ASP A 341 -27.86 -24.73 11.99
CA ASP A 341 -26.59 -25.43 11.79
C ASP A 341 -25.78 -25.65 13.09
N LYS A 342 -26.30 -25.19 14.25
CA LYS A 342 -25.65 -25.42 15.55
C LYS A 342 -25.71 -26.89 15.95
N PRO A 343 -24.62 -27.48 16.45
CA PRO A 343 -24.61 -28.89 16.86
C PRO A 343 -25.53 -29.12 18.07
N THR A 344 -26.22 -30.25 18.08
CA THR A 344 -26.96 -30.74 19.25
C THR A 344 -26.02 -31.42 20.24
N VAL A 345 -26.30 -31.28 21.54
CA VAL A 345 -25.52 -31.85 22.64
C VAL A 345 -26.27 -33.02 23.28
N LEU A 346 -25.58 -34.13 23.51
CA LEU A 346 -26.03 -35.19 24.42
C LEU A 346 -25.24 -35.12 25.73
N PHE A 347 -25.94 -35.24 26.84
CA PHE A 347 -25.38 -35.23 28.18
C PHE A 347 -25.08 -36.65 28.69
N THR A 348 -24.25 -36.75 29.73
CA THR A 348 -24.03 -38.02 30.44
C THR A 348 -25.16 -38.30 31.42
N ASP A 349 -25.37 -39.59 31.78
CA ASP A 349 -26.42 -40.04 32.71
C ASP A 349 -26.37 -39.39 34.11
N GLN A 350 -25.29 -38.68 34.46
CA GLN A 350 -25.08 -37.97 35.74
C GLN A 350 -25.00 -36.43 35.61
N SER A 351 -25.18 -35.89 34.40
CA SER A 351 -25.13 -34.43 34.17
C SER A 351 -26.31 -33.72 34.81
N GLN A 352 -26.13 -32.44 35.15
CA GLN A 352 -27.23 -31.55 35.51
C GLN A 352 -27.86 -30.96 34.24
N LEU A 353 -29.19 -30.97 34.16
CA LEU A 353 -29.92 -30.17 33.19
C LEU A 353 -30.07 -28.76 33.75
N HIS A 354 -29.68 -27.74 32.98
CA HIS A 354 -30.01 -26.35 33.27
C HIS A 354 -31.11 -25.89 32.31
N ALA A 355 -32.12 -25.19 32.82
CA ALA A 355 -33.22 -24.67 32.03
C ALA A 355 -33.63 -23.28 32.52
N MET A 356 -34.19 -22.46 31.62
CA MET A 356 -34.76 -21.17 31.98
C MET A 356 -36.13 -20.95 31.34
N LEU A 357 -36.99 -20.16 32.00
CA LEU A 357 -38.25 -19.63 31.47
C LEU A 357 -38.13 -18.10 31.41
N LEU A 358 -38.41 -17.55 30.22
CA LEU A 358 -38.44 -16.12 29.95
C LEU A 358 -39.89 -15.72 29.57
N PRO A 359 -40.70 -15.20 30.51
CA PRO A 359 -41.94 -14.52 30.19
C PRO A 359 -41.62 -13.20 29.49
N LEU A 360 -42.03 -13.09 28.23
CA LEU A 360 -41.97 -11.88 27.42
C LEU A 360 -43.30 -11.11 27.52
N ASP A 361 -43.35 -9.89 27.00
CA ASP A 361 -44.59 -9.13 26.95
C ASP A 361 -45.67 -9.82 26.11
N ASP A 362 -46.90 -9.65 26.56
CA ASP A 362 -48.12 -10.21 25.98
C ASP A 362 -48.67 -9.32 24.86
N THR A 363 -48.11 -8.11 24.69
CA THR A 363 -48.31 -7.24 23.52
C THR A 363 -47.09 -7.26 22.60
N PRO A 364 -47.23 -7.00 21.28
CA PRO A 364 -46.07 -6.93 20.38
C PRO A 364 -45.15 -5.76 20.73
N TRP A 365 -43.85 -6.01 20.87
CA TRP A 365 -42.88 -4.95 21.17
C TRP A 365 -42.84 -3.87 20.09
N SER A 366 -42.91 -2.60 20.51
CA SER A 366 -42.74 -1.44 19.62
C SER A 366 -41.26 -1.16 19.29
N ASP A 367 -40.33 -1.51 20.18
CA ASP A 367 -38.89 -1.40 19.92
C ASP A 367 -38.32 -2.72 19.37
N LYS A 368 -37.80 -2.64 18.13
CA LYS A 368 -37.15 -3.77 17.44
C LYS A 368 -35.85 -4.23 18.10
N SER A 369 -35.26 -3.44 19.01
CA SER A 369 -34.06 -3.84 19.75
C SER A 369 -34.34 -4.85 20.87
N MET A 370 -35.59 -4.97 21.34
CA MET A 370 -35.97 -5.80 22.50
C MET A 370 -35.49 -7.26 22.38
N ALA A 371 -35.72 -7.92 21.25
CA ALA A 371 -35.29 -9.30 21.02
C ALA A 371 -33.75 -9.47 21.13
N VAL A 372 -32.98 -8.44 20.78
CA VAL A 372 -31.51 -8.40 20.92
C VAL A 372 -31.12 -8.16 22.39
N GLN A 373 -31.82 -7.29 23.11
CA GLN A 373 -31.58 -7.07 24.55
C GLN A 373 -31.83 -8.36 25.35
N VAL A 374 -32.97 -9.03 25.11
CA VAL A 374 -33.34 -10.31 25.73
C VAL A 374 -32.25 -11.37 25.45
N LYS A 375 -31.89 -11.58 24.18
CA LYS A 375 -30.80 -12.49 23.77
C LYS A 375 -29.48 -12.18 24.48
N ASN A 376 -29.07 -10.90 24.54
CA ASN A 376 -27.80 -10.52 25.14
C ASN A 376 -27.80 -10.79 26.66
N SER A 377 -28.92 -10.55 27.36
CA SER A 377 -29.06 -10.77 28.80
C SER A 377 -29.02 -12.24 29.27
N ILE A 378 -29.00 -13.19 28.34
CA ILE A 378 -28.91 -14.64 28.61
C ILE A 378 -27.71 -15.31 27.93
N SER A 379 -26.89 -14.53 27.22
CA SER A 379 -25.88 -15.03 26.27
C SER A 379 -24.66 -15.68 26.93
N ASP A 380 -24.38 -15.33 28.18
CA ASP A 380 -23.33 -15.91 29.01
C ASP A 380 -23.78 -17.23 29.66
N LEU A 381 -25.05 -17.33 30.07
CA LEU A 381 -25.60 -18.48 30.80
C LEU A 381 -25.50 -19.81 30.03
N SER A 382 -25.64 -19.78 28.70
CA SER A 382 -25.43 -20.94 27.81
C SER A 382 -26.27 -22.20 28.13
N TYR A 383 -27.49 -22.04 28.65
CA TYR A 383 -28.33 -23.19 29.06
C TYR A 383 -28.82 -24.03 27.86
N PRO A 384 -28.91 -25.36 28.01
CA PRO A 384 -29.37 -26.26 26.94
C PRO A 384 -30.88 -26.21 26.68
N VAL A 385 -31.69 -25.59 27.55
CA VAL A 385 -33.14 -25.43 27.38
C VAL A 385 -33.58 -24.01 27.79
N ILE A 386 -34.33 -23.35 26.91
CA ILE A 386 -34.90 -22.01 27.13
C ILE A 386 -36.38 -22.06 26.69
N PHE A 387 -37.29 -21.85 27.63
CA PHE A 387 -38.72 -21.69 27.37
C PHE A 387 -39.06 -20.20 27.21
N LEU A 388 -39.88 -19.86 26.22
CA LEU A 388 -40.37 -18.51 25.96
C LEU A 388 -41.89 -18.49 25.99
N THR A 389 -42.49 -17.62 26.80
CA THR A 389 -43.95 -17.35 26.85
C THR A 389 -44.22 -15.88 26.55
N GLY A 390 -45.48 -15.52 26.30
CA GLY A 390 -45.91 -14.16 25.93
C GLY A 390 -46.40 -14.06 24.49
N HIS A 391 -46.36 -12.86 23.90
CA HIS A 391 -46.86 -12.64 22.55
C HIS A 391 -46.03 -13.39 21.49
N MET A 392 -46.69 -14.15 20.61
CA MET A 392 -46.01 -15.04 19.67
C MET A 392 -45.03 -14.33 18.72
N GLN A 393 -45.28 -13.05 18.37
CA GLN A 393 -44.31 -12.24 17.61
C GLN A 393 -42.99 -12.04 18.39
N ASN A 394 -43.07 -11.67 19.67
CA ASN A 394 -41.91 -11.46 20.54
C ASN A 394 -41.13 -12.76 20.71
N VAL A 395 -41.85 -13.87 20.91
CA VAL A 395 -41.31 -15.24 20.97
C VAL A 395 -40.54 -15.60 19.69
N ILE A 396 -41.15 -15.41 18.52
CA ILE A 396 -40.54 -15.69 17.21
C ILE A 396 -39.26 -14.86 17.01
N ASP A 397 -39.27 -13.58 17.37
CA ASP A 397 -38.12 -12.71 17.15
C ASP A 397 -36.98 -13.03 18.13
N VAL A 398 -37.25 -13.48 19.36
CA VAL A 398 -36.22 -14.04 20.25
C VAL A 398 -35.67 -15.37 19.72
N VAL A 399 -36.51 -16.29 19.21
CA VAL A 399 -36.06 -17.55 18.58
C VAL A 399 -35.09 -17.26 17.43
N ARG A 400 -35.43 -16.29 16.56
CA ARG A 400 -34.58 -15.83 15.45
C ARG A 400 -33.28 -15.22 15.95
N GLN A 401 -33.31 -14.38 16.99
CA GLN A 401 -32.12 -13.71 17.53
C GLN A 401 -31.18 -14.68 18.28
N VAL A 402 -31.70 -15.66 19.00
CA VAL A 402 -30.90 -16.71 19.67
C VAL A 402 -30.31 -17.68 18.63
N GLY A 403 -31.07 -18.01 17.58
CA GLY A 403 -30.60 -18.81 16.46
C GLY A 403 -30.10 -20.18 16.88
N MET A 404 -30.91 -20.91 17.66
CA MET A 404 -30.71 -22.31 18.05
C MET A 404 -31.93 -23.13 17.59
N HIS A 405 -31.86 -24.46 17.65
CA HIS A 405 -33.02 -25.30 17.40
C HIS A 405 -34.16 -24.95 18.35
N ALA A 406 -35.38 -24.93 17.84
CA ALA A 406 -36.56 -24.63 18.64
C ALA A 406 -37.79 -25.42 18.16
N VAL A 407 -38.77 -25.56 19.05
CA VAL A 407 -40.13 -25.94 18.71
C VAL A 407 -41.05 -24.80 19.12
N LEU A 408 -41.70 -24.16 18.14
CA LEU A 408 -42.82 -23.25 18.39
C LEU A 408 -44.05 -24.12 18.71
N VAL A 409 -44.74 -23.78 19.79
CA VAL A 409 -45.88 -24.51 20.38
C VAL A 409 -47.00 -23.53 20.69
N GLU A 410 -48.22 -24.02 20.95
CA GLU A 410 -49.31 -23.12 21.35
C GLU A 410 -48.95 -22.35 22.63
N GLY A 411 -48.90 -21.02 22.51
CA GLY A 411 -48.56 -20.11 23.61
C GLY A 411 -47.07 -19.86 23.86
N GLY A 412 -46.15 -20.39 23.05
CA GLY A 412 -44.72 -20.11 23.26
C GLY A 412 -43.73 -20.86 22.39
N ALA A 413 -42.49 -20.95 22.86
CA ALA A 413 -41.44 -21.73 22.22
C ALA A 413 -40.54 -22.47 23.23
N ILE A 414 -39.99 -23.58 22.78
CA ILE A 414 -38.98 -24.37 23.48
C ILE A 414 -37.71 -24.35 22.62
N ILE A 415 -36.77 -23.47 22.95
CA ILE A 415 -35.43 -23.44 22.34
C ILE A 415 -34.55 -24.46 23.08
N THR A 416 -33.76 -25.25 22.35
CA THR A 416 -32.96 -26.33 22.93
C THR A 416 -31.64 -26.58 22.18
N SER A 417 -30.63 -27.08 22.88
CA SER A 417 -29.47 -27.74 22.28
C SER A 417 -29.56 -29.26 22.28
N LEU A 418 -30.58 -29.84 22.92
CA LEU A 418 -30.81 -31.29 22.94
C LEU A 418 -31.44 -31.77 21.62
N PRO A 419 -31.13 -32.98 21.11
CA PRO A 419 -31.82 -33.57 19.97
C PRO A 419 -33.33 -33.68 20.23
N ILE A 420 -34.14 -33.10 19.33
CA ILE A 420 -35.61 -33.21 19.36
C ILE A 420 -36.00 -34.56 18.76
N ILE A 421 -36.75 -35.35 19.51
CA ILE A 421 -37.24 -36.68 19.09
C ILE A 421 -38.64 -36.55 18.47
N SER A 422 -39.50 -35.75 19.12
CA SER A 422 -40.88 -35.51 18.70
C SER A 422 -41.40 -34.18 19.28
N SER A 423 -42.50 -33.68 18.71
CA SER A 423 -43.19 -32.47 19.15
C SER A 423 -44.70 -32.69 19.24
N SER A 424 -45.35 -32.06 20.22
CA SER A 424 -46.79 -32.03 20.45
C SER A 424 -47.29 -30.58 20.45
N THR A 425 -48.60 -30.36 20.56
CA THR A 425 -49.19 -29.01 20.50
C THR A 425 -48.63 -28.08 21.58
N HIS A 426 -48.31 -28.63 22.75
CA HIS A 426 -47.81 -27.88 23.91
C HIS A 426 -46.41 -28.32 24.38
N GLY A 427 -45.62 -29.03 23.56
CA GLY A 427 -44.33 -29.56 24.02
C GLY A 427 -43.44 -30.25 22.99
N ALA A 428 -42.34 -30.80 23.48
CA ALA A 428 -41.41 -31.63 22.72
C ALA A 428 -40.71 -32.66 23.63
N SER A 429 -40.53 -33.89 23.14
CA SER A 429 -39.67 -34.87 23.81
C SER A 429 -38.27 -34.81 23.20
N VAL A 430 -37.25 -34.71 24.06
CA VAL A 430 -35.85 -34.53 23.69
C VAL A 430 -34.98 -35.65 24.25
N GLN A 431 -33.87 -35.93 23.58
CA GLN A 431 -32.86 -36.89 24.03
C GLN A 431 -31.91 -36.19 25.01
N PHE A 432 -31.93 -36.58 26.28
CA PHE A 432 -31.03 -36.00 27.29
C PHE A 432 -29.66 -36.72 27.29
N SER A 433 -29.68 -38.05 27.36
CA SER A 433 -28.51 -38.94 27.25
C SER A 433 -28.81 -40.08 26.28
N GLU A 434 -27.84 -40.97 26.01
CA GLU A 434 -28.06 -42.19 25.21
C GLU A 434 -29.25 -43.05 25.68
N LYS A 435 -29.66 -42.95 26.96
CA LYS A 435 -30.67 -43.80 27.60
C LYS A 435 -31.87 -43.04 28.14
N LYS A 436 -31.76 -41.72 28.32
CA LYS A 436 -32.75 -40.87 28.99
C LYS A 436 -33.39 -39.92 28.00
N THR A 437 -34.71 -39.96 27.91
CA THR A 437 -35.53 -38.94 27.24
C THR A 437 -36.20 -38.04 28.29
N LEU A 438 -36.60 -36.85 27.87
CA LEU A 438 -37.22 -35.83 28.71
C LEU A 438 -38.34 -35.14 27.92
N ARG A 439 -39.54 -35.02 28.49
CA ARG A 439 -40.58 -34.14 27.94
C ARG A 439 -40.34 -32.71 28.44
N LEU A 440 -40.21 -31.79 27.50
CA LEU A 440 -40.28 -30.36 27.72
C LEU A 440 -41.70 -29.92 27.34
N ALA A 441 -42.42 -29.29 28.27
CA ALA A 441 -43.79 -28.83 28.07
C ALA A 441 -43.92 -27.35 28.43
N LEU A 442 -44.86 -26.66 27.79
CA LEU A 442 -45.10 -25.24 27.98
C LEU A 442 -46.60 -25.00 28.24
N ALA A 443 -46.89 -24.17 29.25
CA ALA A 443 -48.23 -23.66 29.51
C ALA A 443 -48.21 -22.14 29.55
N TYR A 444 -49.02 -21.50 28.70
CA TYR A 444 -49.23 -20.05 28.69
C TYR A 444 -50.73 -19.81 28.71
N LEU A 445 -51.24 -19.36 29.86
CA LEU A 445 -52.68 -19.26 30.14
C LEU A 445 -53.03 -17.81 30.54
N PRO A 446 -52.89 -16.82 29.63
CA PRO A 446 -53.05 -15.40 29.95
C PRO A 446 -54.42 -15.07 30.53
N GLU A 447 -54.43 -14.39 31.68
CA GLU A 447 -55.62 -13.87 32.34
C GLU A 447 -55.20 -12.65 33.19
N TYR A 448 -55.87 -11.52 33.01
CA TYR A 448 -55.49 -10.25 33.65
C TYR A 448 -56.56 -9.74 34.61
N LYS A 449 -57.81 -10.19 34.47
CA LYS A 449 -58.96 -9.64 35.18
C LYS A 449 -58.92 -9.96 36.66
N VAL A 450 -58.45 -11.14 37.08
CA VAL A 450 -58.37 -11.49 38.50
C VAL A 450 -57.38 -10.57 39.21
N LEU A 451 -56.18 -10.38 38.67
CA LEU A 451 -55.14 -9.55 39.30
C LEU A 451 -55.42 -8.05 39.16
N ALA A 452 -56.02 -7.59 38.05
CA ALA A 452 -56.51 -6.22 37.92
C ALA A 452 -57.64 -5.94 38.92
N THR A 453 -58.66 -6.80 39.00
CA THR A 453 -59.76 -6.65 39.96
C THR A 453 -59.26 -6.69 41.41
N PHE A 454 -58.21 -7.46 41.69
CA PHE A 454 -57.56 -7.46 43.01
C PHE A 454 -56.86 -6.12 43.31
N ALA A 455 -56.06 -5.60 42.38
CA ALA A 455 -55.38 -4.31 42.51
C ALA A 455 -56.35 -3.13 42.64
N ASP A 456 -57.49 -3.19 41.93
CA ASP A 456 -58.58 -2.20 41.99
C ASP A 456 -59.52 -2.38 43.22
N GLY A 457 -59.28 -3.40 44.05
CA GLY A 457 -60.04 -3.65 45.29
C GLY A 457 -61.44 -4.26 45.11
N GLY A 458 -61.74 -4.83 43.94
CA GLY A 458 -63.02 -5.49 43.64
C GLY A 458 -63.10 -6.97 44.08
N ASP A 459 -64.23 -7.63 43.77
CA ASP A 459 -64.41 -9.06 44.04
C ASP A 459 -63.69 -9.96 43.02
N TRP A 460 -62.37 -9.97 43.15
CA TRP A 460 -61.48 -10.85 42.39
C TRP A 460 -61.79 -12.34 42.59
N LYS A 461 -62.40 -12.73 43.72
CA LYS A 461 -62.75 -14.13 44.01
C LYS A 461 -63.96 -14.60 43.19
N ALA A 462 -64.90 -13.72 42.86
CA ALA A 462 -65.97 -14.03 41.91
C ALA A 462 -65.45 -14.13 40.47
N VAL A 463 -64.54 -13.22 40.06
CA VAL A 463 -63.88 -13.27 38.74
C VAL A 463 -63.06 -14.55 38.58
N GLN A 464 -62.25 -14.88 39.59
CA GLN A 464 -61.40 -16.07 39.63
C GLN A 464 -62.22 -17.35 39.44
N LYS A 465 -63.36 -17.47 40.14
CA LYS A 465 -64.26 -18.63 40.01
C LYS A 465 -64.87 -18.75 38.61
N SER A 466 -65.20 -17.63 37.96
CA SER A 466 -65.82 -17.66 36.63
C SER A 466 -64.85 -18.05 35.52
N VAL A 467 -63.55 -17.82 35.68
CA VAL A 467 -62.51 -18.24 34.72
C VAL A 467 -61.87 -19.60 35.03
N THR A 468 -61.97 -20.09 36.28
CA THR A 468 -61.26 -21.30 36.76
C THR A 468 -61.45 -22.52 35.85
N GLN A 469 -62.69 -22.86 35.48
CA GLN A 469 -62.99 -24.13 34.81
C GLN A 469 -62.25 -24.27 33.48
N ALA A 470 -62.41 -23.29 32.58
CA ALA A 470 -61.78 -23.33 31.26
C ALA A 470 -60.25 -23.40 31.36
N ARG A 471 -59.65 -22.67 32.31
CA ARG A 471 -58.19 -22.65 32.51
C ARG A 471 -57.67 -23.98 33.06
N GLN A 472 -58.42 -24.63 33.97
CA GLN A 472 -58.10 -26.00 34.41
C GLN A 472 -58.29 -27.05 33.31
N GLU A 473 -59.27 -26.88 32.43
CA GLU A 473 -59.46 -27.76 31.26
C GLU A 473 -58.30 -27.63 30.26
N SER A 474 -57.86 -26.41 29.93
CA SER A 474 -56.64 -26.17 29.13
C SER A 474 -55.39 -26.75 29.79
N LEU A 475 -55.19 -26.54 31.09
CA LEU A 475 -54.01 -27.06 31.80
C LEU A 475 -54.00 -28.59 31.84
N LYS A 476 -55.16 -29.24 31.98
CA LYS A 476 -55.29 -30.70 31.89
C LYS A 476 -54.95 -31.22 30.50
N ALA A 477 -55.35 -30.53 29.43
CA ALA A 477 -54.98 -30.91 28.06
C ALA A 477 -53.44 -30.88 27.85
N ILE A 478 -52.77 -29.83 28.32
CA ILE A 478 -51.31 -29.68 28.28
C ILE A 478 -50.61 -30.81 29.06
N ILE A 479 -51.11 -31.12 30.28
CA ILE A 479 -50.54 -32.21 31.09
C ILE A 479 -50.72 -33.57 30.39
N ALA A 480 -51.89 -33.82 29.79
CA ALA A 480 -52.30 -35.11 29.25
C ALA A 480 -51.55 -35.59 27.98
N GLU A 481 -50.82 -34.73 27.26
CA GLU A 481 -50.03 -35.20 26.10
C GLU A 481 -48.81 -36.09 26.48
N GLY A 482 -48.49 -36.26 27.77
CA GLY A 482 -47.31 -37.00 28.23
C GLY A 482 -47.52 -37.76 29.54
N SER A 483 -46.67 -38.76 29.80
CA SER A 483 -46.92 -39.73 30.87
C SER A 483 -46.58 -39.20 32.28
N VAL A 484 -47.29 -39.71 33.29
CA VAL A 484 -46.94 -39.56 34.72
C VAL A 484 -45.62 -40.29 35.05
N THR A 485 -45.20 -41.26 34.23
CA THR A 485 -43.93 -41.99 34.37
C THR A 485 -42.75 -41.34 33.65
N GLU A 486 -42.98 -40.34 32.80
CA GLU A 486 -41.95 -39.69 31.99
C GLU A 486 -41.35 -38.50 32.76
N PRO A 487 -40.00 -38.35 32.82
CA PRO A 487 -39.37 -37.11 33.25
C PRO A 487 -39.96 -35.95 32.45
N THR A 488 -40.60 -35.01 33.13
CA THR A 488 -41.30 -33.87 32.52
C THR A 488 -40.88 -32.58 33.20
N LEU A 489 -40.41 -31.63 32.40
CA LEU A 489 -40.18 -30.25 32.79
C LEU A 489 -41.25 -29.37 32.14
N LEU A 490 -42.10 -28.75 32.95
CA LEU A 490 -43.18 -27.87 32.51
C LEU A 490 -42.85 -26.43 32.89
N ALA A 491 -42.61 -25.58 31.91
CA ALA A 491 -42.53 -24.15 32.11
C ALA A 491 -43.93 -23.54 31.97
N ALA A 492 -44.38 -22.75 32.94
CA ALA A 492 -45.78 -22.33 33.02
C ALA A 492 -45.95 -20.85 33.41
N SER A 493 -46.44 -20.03 32.48
CA SER A 493 -47.01 -18.71 32.74
C SER A 493 -48.49 -18.86 33.04
N LEU A 494 -48.82 -18.95 34.33
CA LEU A 494 -50.17 -19.30 34.81
C LEU A 494 -51.02 -18.07 35.15
N PHE A 495 -50.46 -16.87 35.23
CA PHE A 495 -51.20 -15.63 35.58
C PHE A 495 -52.05 -15.75 36.86
N GLU A 496 -51.66 -16.66 37.75
CA GLU A 496 -52.20 -16.86 39.11
C GLU A 496 -51.01 -16.97 40.07
N PRO A 497 -51.10 -16.38 41.28
CA PRO A 497 -50.16 -16.67 42.36
C PRO A 497 -50.21 -18.13 42.80
N SER A 498 -49.20 -18.58 43.53
CA SER A 498 -49.19 -19.93 44.09
C SER A 498 -50.01 -20.00 45.36
N HIS A 499 -50.77 -21.08 45.51
CA HIS A 499 -51.48 -21.40 46.75
C HIS A 499 -50.55 -21.60 47.96
N GLN A 500 -49.24 -21.79 47.72
CA GLN A 500 -48.21 -21.85 48.76
C GLN A 500 -47.69 -20.46 49.18
N ASP A 501 -47.93 -19.43 48.35
CA ASP A 501 -47.43 -18.05 48.56
C ASP A 501 -48.47 -17.17 49.27
N TRP A 502 -49.76 -17.48 49.09
CA TRP A 502 -50.93 -16.83 49.68
C TRP A 502 -51.48 -17.64 50.86
N ASN A 503 -51.04 -17.27 52.06
CA ASN A 503 -51.40 -17.94 53.31
C ASN A 503 -51.29 -16.97 54.50
N THR A 504 -51.91 -17.32 55.63
CA THR A 504 -51.95 -16.53 56.87
C THR A 504 -50.57 -16.16 57.45
N PHE A 505 -49.49 -16.85 57.08
CA PHE A 505 -48.11 -16.56 57.52
C PHE A 505 -47.27 -15.77 56.50
N SER A 506 -47.86 -15.37 55.36
CA SER A 506 -47.15 -14.62 54.31
C SER A 506 -46.64 -13.26 54.83
N PRO A 507 -45.43 -12.81 54.47
CA PRO A 507 -44.83 -11.57 55.02
C PRO A 507 -45.44 -10.30 54.40
N ILE A 508 -46.16 -10.46 53.29
CA ILE A 508 -46.77 -9.39 52.51
C ILE A 508 -48.25 -9.33 52.88
N ALA A 509 -48.68 -8.20 53.45
CA ALA A 509 -50.00 -8.07 54.08
C ALA A 509 -51.18 -8.46 53.17
N TYR A 510 -51.11 -8.15 51.87
CA TYR A 510 -52.17 -8.48 50.93
C TYR A 510 -52.25 -9.98 50.57
N ARG A 511 -51.21 -10.76 50.88
CA ARG A 511 -51.16 -12.23 50.75
C ARG A 511 -51.57 -12.98 52.02
N GLN A 512 -51.89 -12.29 53.13
CA GLN A 512 -52.27 -12.88 54.42
C GLN A 512 -53.71 -13.41 54.43
N VAL A 513 -54.03 -14.24 53.44
CA VAL A 513 -55.33 -14.89 53.23
C VAL A 513 -55.06 -16.27 52.68
N ASP A 514 -55.43 -17.31 53.42
CA ASP A 514 -55.36 -18.69 52.92
C ASP A 514 -56.27 -18.85 51.69
N TYR A 515 -55.68 -19.11 50.52
CA TYR A 515 -56.41 -19.21 49.26
C TYR A 515 -55.82 -20.25 48.30
N LEU A 516 -56.65 -21.20 47.88
CA LEU A 516 -56.28 -22.27 46.95
C LEU A 516 -56.39 -21.77 45.51
N TRP A 517 -55.27 -21.31 44.96
CA TRP A 517 -55.13 -20.94 43.55
C TRP A 517 -55.14 -22.20 42.65
N PRO A 518 -56.19 -22.38 41.83
CA PRO A 518 -56.58 -23.69 41.28
C PRO A 518 -55.63 -24.27 40.25
N LEU A 519 -54.83 -23.45 39.56
CA LEU A 519 -53.87 -23.95 38.57
C LEU A 519 -52.63 -24.53 39.24
N THR A 520 -52.15 -23.94 40.33
CA THR A 520 -50.98 -24.48 41.07
C THR A 520 -51.34 -25.68 41.93
N THR A 521 -52.54 -25.72 42.54
CA THR A 521 -53.02 -26.92 43.25
C THR A 521 -53.23 -28.11 42.29
N LEU A 522 -53.82 -27.88 41.10
CA LEU A 522 -53.99 -28.92 40.07
C LEU A 522 -52.65 -29.53 39.61
N LEU A 523 -51.57 -28.74 39.56
CA LEU A 523 -50.26 -29.26 39.19
C LEU A 523 -49.65 -30.15 40.30
N GLU A 524 -49.86 -29.80 41.56
CA GLU A 524 -49.44 -30.62 42.69
C GLU A 524 -50.21 -31.96 42.74
N ASP A 525 -51.53 -31.94 42.50
CA ASP A 525 -52.37 -33.14 42.33
C ASP A 525 -51.84 -34.06 41.20
N GLU A 526 -51.37 -33.47 40.08
CA GLU A 526 -50.79 -34.17 38.91
C GLU A 526 -49.29 -34.54 39.06
N GLN A 527 -48.78 -34.51 40.31
CA GLN A 527 -47.42 -34.86 40.72
C GLN A 527 -46.30 -33.97 40.14
N PHE A 528 -46.59 -32.71 39.84
CA PHE A 528 -45.58 -31.70 39.55
C PHE A 528 -45.18 -30.94 40.81
N TYR A 529 -43.87 -30.81 41.03
CA TYR A 529 -43.32 -29.98 42.09
C TYR A 529 -42.99 -28.58 41.56
N ASP A 530 -43.46 -27.54 42.26
CA ASP A 530 -43.02 -26.15 42.11
C ASP A 530 -41.52 -26.08 42.45
N VAL A 531 -40.68 -25.95 41.42
CA VAL A 531 -39.21 -26.03 41.51
C VAL A 531 -38.66 -24.92 42.41
N TYR A 532 -39.30 -23.76 42.39
CA TYR A 532 -38.90 -22.61 43.18
C TYR A 532 -39.24 -22.82 44.65
N ARG A 533 -40.41 -23.39 44.99
CA ARG A 533 -40.76 -23.73 46.38
C ARG A 533 -39.97 -24.88 46.97
N VAL A 534 -39.61 -25.89 46.18
CA VAL A 534 -38.73 -26.98 46.62
C VAL A 534 -37.33 -26.49 47.01
N THR A 535 -36.86 -25.41 46.40
CA THR A 535 -35.51 -24.85 46.65
C THR A 535 -35.51 -23.65 47.62
N HIS A 536 -36.64 -22.93 47.77
CA HIS A 536 -36.79 -21.75 48.63
C HIS A 536 -37.78 -22.02 49.77
N PHE A 537 -37.25 -22.57 50.87
CA PHE A 537 -37.97 -23.05 52.06
C PHE A 537 -38.84 -22.03 52.83
N SER A 538 -38.90 -20.77 52.42
CA SER A 538 -39.48 -19.68 53.22
C SER A 538 -40.13 -18.62 52.34
N SER A 539 -41.47 -18.67 52.23
CA SER A 539 -42.29 -17.59 51.68
C SER A 539 -42.17 -16.29 52.47
N ALA A 540 -41.70 -16.34 53.73
CA ALA A 540 -41.41 -15.20 54.59
C ALA A 540 -40.16 -14.39 54.20
N THR A 541 -39.21 -15.00 53.47
CA THR A 541 -37.93 -14.37 53.13
C THR A 541 -37.60 -14.40 51.65
N ASP A 542 -38.06 -15.41 50.90
CA ASP A 542 -37.89 -15.47 49.45
C ASP A 542 -39.13 -16.08 48.76
N ALA A 543 -40.06 -15.19 48.42
CA ALA A 543 -41.27 -15.56 47.72
C ALA A 543 -41.06 -15.69 46.20
N GLY A 544 -40.01 -15.06 45.63
CA GLY A 544 -39.89 -14.84 44.19
C GLY A 544 -40.96 -13.86 43.67
N ASN A 545 -40.65 -13.15 42.57
CA ASN A 545 -41.61 -12.26 41.90
C ASN A 545 -41.26 -12.21 40.41
N THR A 546 -42.05 -12.86 39.56
CA THR A 546 -41.87 -12.84 38.10
C THR A 546 -42.56 -11.65 37.45
N LEU A 547 -43.52 -11.04 38.15
CA LEU A 547 -44.22 -9.81 37.78
C LEU A 547 -44.12 -8.78 38.91
N VAL A 548 -43.72 -7.56 38.58
CA VAL A 548 -43.66 -6.41 39.51
C VAL A 548 -44.40 -5.23 38.89
N LYS A 549 -45.43 -4.70 39.56
CA LYS A 549 -46.18 -3.50 39.17
C LYS A 549 -46.45 -2.60 40.38
N LYS A 550 -45.64 -1.54 40.54
CA LYS A 550 -45.71 -0.61 41.69
C LYS A 550 -45.62 -1.36 43.04
N ASP A 551 -46.64 -1.27 43.89
CA ASP A 551 -46.72 -1.94 45.19
C ASP A 551 -47.14 -3.43 45.11
N PHE A 552 -47.59 -3.87 43.94
CA PHE A 552 -47.98 -5.26 43.68
C PHE A 552 -46.79 -6.03 43.10
N LYS A 553 -46.45 -7.16 43.72
CA LYS A 553 -45.41 -8.09 43.25
C LYS A 553 -45.92 -9.51 43.37
N GLU A 554 -45.85 -10.27 42.29
CA GLU A 554 -46.29 -11.65 42.28
C GLU A 554 -45.40 -12.57 41.48
N ARG A 555 -45.45 -13.85 41.84
CA ARG A 555 -44.91 -14.95 41.06
C ARG A 555 -46.10 -15.55 40.33
N ILE A 556 -46.12 -15.40 39.01
CA ILE A 556 -47.18 -15.94 38.14
C ILE A 556 -46.61 -16.84 37.03
N ASP A 557 -45.28 -16.88 36.92
CA ASP A 557 -44.53 -17.74 36.04
C ASP A 557 -43.74 -18.74 36.88
N TYR A 558 -43.61 -19.96 36.35
CA TYR A 558 -43.20 -21.12 37.12
C TYR A 558 -42.34 -22.07 36.30
N MET A 559 -41.42 -22.73 36.98
CA MET A 559 -40.86 -23.99 36.51
C MET A 559 -41.43 -25.10 37.39
N PHE A 560 -42.00 -26.12 36.76
CA PHE A 560 -42.60 -27.29 37.40
C PHE A 560 -41.90 -28.56 36.93
N SER A 561 -41.64 -29.50 37.84
CA SER A 561 -40.91 -30.74 37.49
C SER A 561 -41.60 -32.00 37.99
N ARG A 562 -41.61 -33.05 37.16
CA ARG A 562 -42.18 -34.37 37.47
C ARG A 562 -41.19 -35.46 37.07
N LYS A 563 -40.95 -36.41 37.98
CA LYS A 563 -39.91 -37.48 37.87
C LYS A 563 -38.50 -36.94 37.54
N MET A 564 -38.19 -35.72 37.98
CA MET A 564 -36.87 -35.09 38.00
C MET A 564 -36.61 -34.59 39.42
N LEU A 565 -35.34 -34.33 39.79
CA LEU A 565 -34.99 -33.75 41.09
C LEU A 565 -34.52 -32.29 40.91
N PRO A 566 -35.28 -31.29 41.39
CA PRO A 566 -34.80 -29.92 41.56
C PRO A 566 -33.52 -29.86 42.39
N LEU A 567 -32.55 -29.03 41.95
CA LEU A 567 -31.31 -28.75 42.69
C LEU A 567 -31.26 -27.30 43.17
N ALA A 568 -31.53 -26.36 42.26
CA ALA A 568 -31.54 -24.93 42.53
C ALA A 568 -32.48 -24.21 41.55
N SER A 569 -32.92 -23.01 41.92
CA SER A 569 -33.50 -22.04 41.00
C SER A 569 -33.14 -20.62 41.43
N SER A 570 -33.35 -19.64 40.55
CA SER A 570 -33.22 -18.21 40.87
C SER A 570 -34.12 -17.39 39.95
N MET A 571 -34.43 -16.16 40.35
CA MET A 571 -34.92 -15.13 39.46
C MET A 571 -33.83 -14.74 38.44
N LEU A 572 -34.24 -14.28 37.25
CA LEU A 572 -33.37 -13.80 36.16
C LEU A 572 -33.90 -12.47 35.60
N THR A 573 -33.00 -11.53 35.31
CA THR A 573 -33.32 -10.30 34.59
C THR A 573 -33.29 -10.51 33.08
N ILE A 574 -34.37 -10.20 32.37
CA ILE A 574 -34.56 -10.47 30.93
C ILE A 574 -34.34 -9.19 30.10
N GLY A 575 -33.20 -8.52 30.29
CA GLY A 575 -32.88 -7.28 29.59
C GLY A 575 -33.95 -6.20 29.80
N GLY A 576 -34.52 -5.70 28.69
CA GLY A 576 -35.53 -4.65 28.70
C GLY A 576 -36.84 -5.01 29.40
N GLU A 577 -37.25 -6.28 29.44
CA GLU A 577 -38.49 -6.73 30.14
C GLU A 577 -38.40 -6.52 31.65
N SER A 578 -37.18 -6.53 32.22
CA SER A 578 -36.96 -6.27 33.65
C SER A 578 -36.80 -4.77 33.97
N VAL A 579 -36.99 -3.89 32.99
CA VAL A 579 -37.17 -2.45 33.16
C VAL A 579 -38.67 -2.16 33.17
N ALA A 580 -39.12 -1.26 34.05
CA ALA A 580 -40.54 -0.93 34.14
C ALA A 580 -41.05 -0.23 32.88
N ASP A 581 -42.11 -0.78 32.28
CA ASP A 581 -42.77 -0.27 31.08
C ASP A 581 -43.63 0.99 31.34
N ALA A 582 -44.40 1.42 30.33
CA ALA A 582 -45.29 2.58 30.42
C ALA A 582 -46.43 2.42 31.46
N ASP A 583 -46.81 1.18 31.76
CA ASP A 583 -47.80 0.81 32.78
C ASP A 583 -47.16 0.63 34.18
N GLY A 584 -45.82 0.63 34.24
CA GLY A 584 -45.01 0.40 35.43
C GLY A 584 -44.82 -1.09 35.75
N ILE A 585 -44.93 -1.97 34.76
CA ILE A 585 -44.73 -3.42 34.86
C ILE A 585 -43.28 -3.76 34.51
N ALA A 586 -42.63 -4.59 35.32
CA ALA A 586 -41.39 -5.27 35.00
C ALA A 586 -41.56 -6.80 35.17
N ARG A 587 -41.02 -7.58 34.23
CA ARG A 587 -41.02 -9.04 34.23
C ARG A 587 -39.65 -9.62 34.56
N TYR A 588 -39.63 -10.79 35.20
CA TYR A 588 -38.42 -11.52 35.56
C TYR A 588 -38.58 -13.00 35.24
N GLY A 589 -37.53 -13.58 34.67
CA GLY A 589 -37.48 -14.99 34.31
C GLY A 589 -37.10 -15.87 35.50
N LEU A 590 -37.15 -17.17 35.26
CA LEU A 590 -36.68 -18.20 36.18
C LEU A 590 -35.55 -18.98 35.54
N VAL A 591 -34.44 -19.14 36.26
CA VAL A 591 -33.41 -20.15 35.97
C VAL A 591 -33.55 -21.31 36.93
N SER A 592 -33.25 -22.54 36.51
CA SER A 592 -33.35 -23.74 37.34
C SER A 592 -32.37 -24.83 36.90
N SER A 593 -31.95 -25.69 37.84
CA SER A 593 -31.13 -26.88 37.56
C SER A 593 -31.70 -28.15 38.18
N PHE A 594 -31.47 -29.28 37.51
CA PHE A 594 -32.10 -30.56 37.80
C PHE A 594 -31.13 -31.73 37.64
N LEU A 595 -31.37 -32.82 38.39
CA LEU A 595 -30.97 -34.16 37.95
C LEU A 595 -32.12 -34.84 37.21
N VAL A 596 -31.82 -35.41 36.05
CA VAL A 596 -32.69 -36.38 35.36
C VAL A 596 -32.29 -37.77 35.85
N PRO A 597 -33.12 -38.45 36.67
CA PRO A 597 -32.77 -39.72 37.33
C PRO A 597 -32.48 -40.86 36.35
#